data_AF-A0AAV4YCN3-F1
#
_entry.id   AF-A0AAV4YCN3-F1
#
_cell.length_a   1.000
_cell.length_b   1.000
_cell.length_c   1.000
_cell.angle_alpha   90.00
_cell.angle_beta   90.00
_cell.angle_gamma   90.00
#
_symmetry.space_group_name_H-M   'P 1'
#
loop_
_entity.id
_entity.type
_entity.pdbx_description
1 polymer ?
#
loop_
_entity_poly.entity_id
_entity_poly.type
_entity_poly.pdbx_seq_one_letter_code
_entity_poly.pdbx_strand_id
1 'polypeptide(L)'
;MSMRKDGVLCDTKLRTSTETFPAHTVVLSARSPVFRAMFSNDMKEKSNNCVDITDLEADTVRRLLVYVYSDSLEYLDWENARNLYVAADKYDINSLKYKCALYLKQNLQGSNCCSILEMADRHQDADMKRTVQDFMAVLEDEFLFSDDWIELEKNIPKLATETLRSILLNKRRV
;
A
#
# COMPACT_ATOMS: atom_id res chain seq x y z
N MET A 1 -9.74 5.97 -20.73
CA MET A 1 -9.91 7.04 -19.71
C MET A 1 -11.08 7.98 -20.00
N SER A 2 -11.49 8.22 -21.26
CA SER A 2 -12.59 9.14 -21.59
C SER A 2 -13.91 8.80 -20.87
N MET A 3 -14.44 7.58 -21.05
CA MET A 3 -15.76 7.22 -20.49
C MET A 3 -15.89 7.45 -18.99
N ARG A 4 -14.88 7.10 -18.18
CA ARG A 4 -14.89 7.36 -16.73
C ARG A 4 -14.84 8.86 -16.42
N LYS A 5 -13.93 9.61 -17.05
CA LYS A 5 -13.77 11.06 -16.82
C LYS A 5 -15.02 11.84 -17.26
N ASP A 6 -15.67 11.38 -18.31
CA ASP A 6 -16.89 11.96 -18.88
C ASP A 6 -18.17 11.48 -18.14
N GLY A 7 -18.03 10.55 -17.18
CA GLY A 7 -19.16 9.99 -16.41
C GLY A 7 -20.09 9.07 -17.20
N VAL A 8 -19.70 8.67 -18.41
CA VAL A 8 -20.51 7.86 -19.32
C VAL A 8 -20.57 6.42 -18.83
N LEU A 9 -21.79 5.90 -18.61
CA LEU A 9 -22.08 4.54 -18.14
C LEU A 9 -21.50 4.18 -16.75
N CYS A 10 -21.08 5.18 -15.96
CA CYS A 10 -20.69 4.97 -14.58
C CYS A 10 -21.93 4.59 -13.74
N ASP A 11 -21.90 3.39 -13.17
CA ASP A 11 -22.98 2.77 -12.38
C ASP A 11 -22.67 2.76 -10.88
N THR A 12 -21.50 3.24 -10.47
CA THR A 12 -21.11 3.40 -9.06
C THR A 12 -20.21 4.62 -8.84
N LYS A 13 -19.95 4.93 -7.57
CA LYS A 13 -19.06 6.00 -7.15
C LYS A 13 -18.16 5.52 -6.01
N LEU A 14 -16.90 5.95 -6.02
CA LEU A 14 -16.00 5.85 -4.87
C LEU A 14 -15.96 7.21 -4.18
N ARG A 15 -16.31 7.28 -2.90
CA ARG A 15 -16.38 8.54 -2.15
C ARG A 15 -15.35 8.56 -1.05
N THR A 16 -14.44 9.53 -1.08
CA THR A 16 -13.55 9.85 0.03
C THR A 16 -14.18 10.92 0.91
N SER A 17 -13.47 11.31 1.97
CA SER A 17 -13.87 12.44 2.83
C SER A 17 -13.96 13.77 2.07
N THR A 18 -13.19 13.93 0.99
CA THR A 18 -13.06 15.21 0.27
C THR A 18 -13.58 15.16 -1.17
N GLU A 19 -13.63 14.00 -1.81
CA GLU A 19 -13.97 13.89 -3.24
C GLU A 19 -14.86 12.67 -3.54
N THR A 20 -15.52 12.69 -4.69
CA THR A 20 -16.31 11.57 -5.20
C THR A 20 -15.94 11.27 -6.64
N PHE A 21 -15.62 10.02 -6.93
CA PHE A 21 -15.13 9.55 -8.22
C PHE A 21 -16.16 8.65 -8.89
N PRO A 22 -16.69 9.00 -10.07
CA PRO A 22 -17.53 8.09 -10.83
C PRO A 22 -16.70 6.92 -11.36
N ALA A 23 -17.29 5.72 -11.33
CA ALA A 23 -16.64 4.49 -11.77
C ALA A 23 -17.64 3.46 -12.31
N HIS A 24 -17.09 2.41 -12.90
CA HIS A 24 -17.81 1.25 -13.43
C HIS A 24 -17.57 0.04 -12.52
N THR A 25 -18.63 -0.53 -11.97
CA THR A 25 -18.56 -1.72 -11.10
C THR A 25 -17.85 -2.87 -11.81
N VAL A 26 -18.13 -3.07 -13.10
CA VAL A 26 -17.54 -4.14 -13.92
C VAL A 26 -16.02 -4.01 -14.04
N VAL A 27 -15.51 -2.79 -14.24
CA VAL A 27 -14.07 -2.55 -14.36
C VAL A 27 -13.39 -2.75 -13.00
N LEU A 28 -13.97 -2.20 -11.92
CA LEU A 28 -13.43 -2.38 -10.57
C LEU A 28 -13.41 -3.87 -10.17
N SER A 29 -14.51 -4.58 -10.41
CA SER A 29 -14.65 -6.02 -10.10
C SER A 29 -13.71 -6.90 -10.90
N ALA A 30 -13.41 -6.53 -12.15
CA ALA A 30 -12.44 -7.27 -12.96
C ALA A 30 -11.02 -7.12 -12.42
N ARG A 31 -10.69 -5.96 -11.83
CA ARG A 31 -9.34 -5.58 -11.42
C ARG A 31 -9.05 -5.81 -9.94
N SER A 32 -10.08 -6.00 -9.12
CA SER A 32 -9.98 -6.17 -7.67
C SER A 32 -10.99 -7.22 -7.19
N PRO A 33 -10.52 -8.33 -6.60
CA PRO A 33 -11.39 -9.30 -5.92
C PRO A 33 -12.21 -8.68 -4.80
N VAL A 34 -11.66 -7.69 -4.09
CA VAL A 34 -12.35 -6.97 -3.01
C VAL A 34 -13.53 -6.18 -3.55
N PHE A 35 -13.34 -5.37 -4.60
CA PHE A 35 -14.46 -4.68 -5.25
C PHE A 35 -15.47 -5.66 -5.84
N ARG A 36 -15.02 -6.78 -6.43
CA ARG A 36 -15.92 -7.83 -6.92
C ARG A 36 -16.82 -8.35 -5.80
N ALA A 37 -16.25 -8.66 -4.64
CA ALA A 37 -17.02 -9.13 -3.49
C ALA A 37 -18.02 -8.07 -2.99
N MET A 38 -17.62 -6.79 -2.96
CA MET A 38 -18.49 -5.66 -2.59
C MET A 38 -19.71 -5.53 -3.51
N PHE A 39 -19.55 -5.75 -4.82
CA PHE A 39 -20.62 -5.56 -5.80
C PHE A 39 -21.42 -6.84 -6.14
N SER A 40 -20.88 -8.03 -5.86
CA SER A 40 -21.56 -9.31 -6.18
C SER A 40 -22.57 -9.71 -5.10
N ASN A 41 -22.29 -9.38 -3.84
CA ASN A 41 -23.13 -9.73 -2.69
C ASN A 41 -24.18 -8.64 -2.43
N ASP A 42 -25.28 -8.97 -1.73
CA ASP A 42 -26.28 -8.00 -1.27
C ASP A 42 -25.75 -7.16 -0.09
N MET A 43 -24.59 -6.53 -0.29
CA MET A 43 -24.00 -5.58 0.64
C MET A 43 -24.52 -4.16 0.36
N LYS A 44 -24.35 -3.25 1.34
CA LYS A 44 -24.84 -1.87 1.27
C LYS A 44 -24.32 -1.11 0.05
N GLU A 45 -23.12 -1.46 -0.41
CA GLU A 45 -22.45 -0.86 -1.56
C GLU A 45 -23.21 -1.16 -2.86
N LYS A 46 -23.77 -2.37 -3.00
CA LYS A 46 -24.62 -2.76 -4.13
C LYS A 46 -25.97 -2.06 -4.11
N SER A 47 -26.56 -1.80 -2.94
CA SER A 47 -27.84 -1.09 -2.83
C SER A 47 -27.71 0.42 -3.01
N ASN A 48 -26.59 1.02 -2.58
CA ASN A 48 -26.40 2.47 -2.59
C ASN A 48 -25.60 2.98 -3.81
N ASN A 49 -25.07 2.09 -4.66
CA ASN A 49 -24.21 2.43 -5.81
C ASN A 49 -23.05 3.37 -5.43
N CYS A 50 -22.53 3.21 -4.22
CA CYS A 50 -21.51 4.08 -3.63
C CYS A 50 -20.66 3.27 -2.65
N VAL A 51 -19.34 3.37 -2.79
CA VAL A 51 -18.36 2.80 -1.85
C VAL A 51 -17.71 3.94 -1.10
N ASP A 52 -17.88 3.96 0.22
CA ASP A 52 -17.25 4.92 1.11
C ASP A 52 -15.83 4.47 1.47
N ILE A 53 -14.85 5.31 1.14
CA ILE A 53 -13.42 5.10 1.37
C ILE A 53 -12.95 6.19 2.34
N THR A 54 -13.12 5.96 3.63
CA THR A 54 -12.86 6.96 4.68
C THR A 54 -11.41 6.98 5.17
N ASP A 55 -10.62 5.98 4.79
CA ASP A 55 -9.25 5.74 5.27
C ASP A 55 -8.17 6.02 4.22
N LEU A 56 -8.55 6.48 3.01
CA LEU A 56 -7.62 6.87 1.96
C LEU A 56 -7.89 8.30 1.49
N GLU A 57 -6.82 9.00 1.18
CA GLU A 57 -6.89 10.33 0.60
C GLU A 57 -7.40 10.29 -0.86
N ALA A 58 -8.03 11.39 -1.28
CA ALA A 58 -8.55 11.54 -2.64
C ALA A 58 -7.48 11.31 -3.71
N ASP A 59 -6.24 11.77 -3.51
CA ASP A 59 -5.16 11.57 -4.48
C ASP A 59 -4.76 10.12 -4.64
N THR A 60 -4.70 9.37 -3.53
CA THR A 60 -4.42 7.93 -3.56
C THR A 60 -5.51 7.19 -4.32
N VAL A 61 -6.79 7.50 -4.08
CA VAL A 61 -7.92 6.88 -4.81
C VAL A 61 -7.91 7.26 -6.29
N ARG A 62 -7.55 8.50 -6.62
CA ARG A 62 -7.41 8.96 -8.01
C ARG A 62 -6.34 8.16 -8.75
N ARG A 63 -5.15 8.00 -8.16
CA ARG A 63 -4.04 7.23 -8.73
C ARG A 63 -4.38 5.74 -8.86
N LEU A 64 -5.05 5.17 -7.86
CA LEU A 64 -5.60 3.82 -7.91
C LEU A 64 -6.53 3.65 -9.12
N LEU A 65 -7.47 4.58 -9.31
CA LEU A 65 -8.38 4.58 -10.46
C LEU A 65 -7.66 4.77 -11.78
N VAL A 66 -6.59 5.58 -11.83
CA VAL A 66 -5.76 5.67 -13.04
C VAL A 66 -5.21 4.29 -13.39
N TYR A 67 -4.57 3.64 -12.44
CA TYR A 67 -4.00 2.32 -12.65
C TYR A 67 -5.04 1.26 -13.03
N VAL A 68 -6.18 1.22 -12.35
CA VAL A 68 -7.26 0.27 -12.64
C VAL A 68 -7.73 0.36 -14.09
N TYR A 69 -7.77 1.57 -14.66
CA TYR A 69 -8.31 1.82 -16.00
C TYR A 69 -7.26 1.84 -17.12
N SER A 70 -5.96 1.98 -16.82
CA SER A 70 -4.92 2.10 -17.85
C SER A 70 -3.69 1.22 -17.64
N ASP A 71 -3.60 0.50 -16.52
CA ASP A 71 -2.40 -0.22 -16.06
C ASP A 71 -1.13 0.65 -15.95
N SER A 72 -1.31 1.98 -16.04
CA SER A 72 -0.25 2.97 -16.02
C SER A 72 -0.12 3.58 -14.64
N LEU A 73 1.12 3.83 -14.23
CA LEU A 73 1.44 4.58 -13.02
C LEU A 73 1.82 6.00 -13.39
N GLU A 74 1.23 6.95 -12.68
CA GLU A 74 1.73 8.32 -12.68
C GLU A 74 3.07 8.39 -11.93
N TYR A 75 3.72 9.55 -11.94
CA TYR A 75 4.96 9.77 -11.20
C TYR A 75 4.81 9.34 -9.73
N LEU A 76 5.74 8.50 -9.27
CA LEU A 76 5.83 8.04 -7.89
C LEU A 76 6.94 8.80 -7.16
N ASP A 77 6.56 9.39 -6.03
CA ASP A 77 7.48 9.76 -4.95
C ASP A 77 7.30 8.80 -3.78
N TRP A 78 8.06 9.03 -2.71
CA TRP A 78 8.05 8.21 -1.51
C TRP A 78 6.65 8.05 -0.88
N GLU A 79 5.93 9.17 -0.72
CA GLU A 79 4.65 9.20 -0.03
C GLU A 79 3.55 8.56 -0.89
N ASN A 80 3.49 8.93 -2.16
CA ASN A 80 2.53 8.40 -3.11
C ASN A 80 2.74 6.90 -3.34
N ALA A 81 3.98 6.42 -3.43
CA ALA A 81 4.26 5.00 -3.56
C ALA A 81 3.82 4.21 -2.32
N ARG A 82 4.03 4.75 -1.12
CA ARG A 82 3.63 4.13 0.15
C ARG A 82 2.11 4.06 0.26
N ASN A 83 1.43 5.18 0.05
CA ASN A 83 -0.03 5.25 0.15
C ASN A 83 -0.71 4.36 -0.89
N LEU A 84 -0.16 4.32 -2.12
CA LEU A 84 -0.69 3.49 -3.18
C LEU A 84 -0.40 1.99 -2.96
N TYR A 85 0.72 1.64 -2.33
CA TYR A 85 1.00 0.27 -1.87
C TYR A 85 -0.07 -0.20 -0.87
N VAL A 86 -0.36 0.61 0.14
CA VAL A 86 -1.39 0.32 1.17
C VAL A 86 -2.77 0.15 0.52
N ALA A 87 -3.14 1.07 -0.39
CA ALA A 87 -4.40 0.99 -1.11
C ALA A 87 -4.47 -0.25 -2.02
N ALA A 88 -3.39 -0.60 -2.70
CA ALA A 88 -3.33 -1.77 -3.57
C ALA A 88 -3.48 -3.07 -2.79
N ASP A 89 -2.88 -3.16 -1.60
CA ASP A 89 -3.06 -4.29 -0.69
C ASP A 89 -4.52 -4.39 -0.21
N LYS A 90 -5.09 -3.27 0.26
CA LYS A 90 -6.49 -3.19 0.73
C LYS A 90 -7.49 -3.69 -0.32
N TYR A 91 -7.27 -3.35 -1.59
CA TYR A 91 -8.16 -3.75 -2.69
C TYR A 91 -7.67 -4.97 -3.46
N ASP A 92 -6.65 -5.68 -2.98
CA ASP A 92 -6.09 -6.89 -3.59
C ASP A 92 -5.75 -6.72 -5.08
N ILE A 93 -5.01 -5.65 -5.39
CA ILE A 93 -4.50 -5.32 -6.73
C ILE A 93 -2.99 -5.62 -6.75
N ASN A 94 -2.65 -6.90 -6.73
CA ASN A 94 -1.27 -7.37 -6.54
C ASN A 94 -0.25 -6.81 -7.55
N SER A 95 -0.66 -6.57 -8.81
CA SER A 95 0.23 -5.96 -9.81
C SER A 95 0.62 -4.53 -9.47
N LEU A 96 -0.30 -3.75 -8.88
CA LEU A 96 -0.02 -2.40 -8.41
C LEU A 96 0.85 -2.44 -7.15
N LYS A 97 0.48 -3.30 -6.18
CA LYS A 97 1.25 -3.51 -4.95
C LYS A 97 2.71 -3.82 -5.27
N TYR A 98 2.96 -4.72 -6.22
CA TYR A 98 4.30 -5.09 -6.67
C TYR A 98 5.07 -3.90 -7.26
N LYS A 99 4.47 -3.13 -8.17
CA LYS A 99 5.13 -1.95 -8.77
C LYS A 99 5.49 -0.90 -7.71
N CYS A 100 4.59 -0.64 -6.75
CA CYS A 100 4.87 0.24 -5.62
C CYS A 100 5.99 -0.33 -4.75
N ALA A 101 5.93 -1.62 -4.38
CA ALA A 101 6.96 -2.28 -3.57
C ALA A 101 8.35 -2.19 -4.22
N LEU A 102 8.46 -2.41 -5.54
CA LEU A 102 9.71 -2.24 -6.27
C LEU A 102 10.30 -0.83 -6.12
N TYR A 103 9.47 0.20 -6.30
CA TYR A 103 9.91 1.58 -6.11
C TYR A 103 10.37 1.81 -4.67
N LEU A 104 9.61 1.34 -3.68
CA LEU A 104 9.94 1.54 -2.27
C LEU A 104 11.27 0.86 -1.90
N LYS A 105 11.51 -0.35 -2.41
CA LYS A 105 12.78 -1.08 -2.21
C LYS A 105 13.98 -0.38 -2.83
N GLN A 106 13.81 0.18 -4.03
CA GLN A 106 14.87 0.92 -4.73
C GLN A 106 15.23 2.24 -4.06
N ASN A 107 14.33 2.78 -3.24
CA ASN A 107 14.48 4.05 -2.52
C ASN A 107 14.59 3.86 -1.01
N LEU A 108 15.07 2.70 -0.55
CA LEU A 108 15.38 2.45 0.85
C LEU A 108 16.49 3.39 1.34
N GLN A 109 16.27 4.00 2.49
CA GLN A 109 17.18 4.93 3.16
C GLN A 109 17.12 4.68 4.67
N GLY A 110 18.17 5.06 5.40
CA GLY A 110 18.18 4.94 6.86
C GLY A 110 16.98 5.62 7.52
N SER A 111 16.60 6.80 7.02
CA SER A 111 15.47 7.61 7.50
C SER A 111 14.08 7.06 7.15
N ASN A 112 13.96 5.99 6.34
CA ASN A 112 12.67 5.42 6.00
C ASN A 112 12.54 3.92 6.32
N CYS A 113 13.65 3.24 6.65
CA CYS A 113 13.65 1.79 6.84
C CYS A 113 12.68 1.32 7.94
N CYS A 114 12.61 2.00 9.08
CA CYS A 114 11.67 1.68 10.16
C CYS A 114 10.20 1.78 9.69
N SER A 115 9.84 2.89 9.04
CA SER A 115 8.47 3.08 8.53
C SER A 115 8.06 1.99 7.54
N ILE A 116 8.99 1.53 6.70
CA ILE A 116 8.74 0.47 5.73
C ILE A 116 8.66 -0.89 6.41
N LEU A 117 9.50 -1.14 7.41
CA LEU A 117 9.46 -2.36 8.19
C LEU A 117 8.09 -2.54 8.86
N GLU A 118 7.58 -1.48 9.50
CA GLU A 118 6.25 -1.47 10.09
C GLU A 118 5.16 -1.72 9.06
N MET A 119 5.25 -1.05 7.91
CA MET A 119 4.30 -1.24 6.81
C MET A 119 4.33 -2.69 6.30
N ALA A 120 5.52 -3.25 6.08
CA ALA A 120 5.67 -4.62 5.61
C ALA A 120 5.10 -5.63 6.61
N ASP A 121 5.32 -5.42 7.91
CA ASP A 121 4.74 -6.26 8.96
C ASP A 121 3.22 -6.14 9.02
N ARG A 122 2.67 -4.92 8.99
CA ARG A 122 1.23 -4.66 9.01
C ARG A 122 0.51 -5.31 7.83
N HIS A 123 1.12 -5.25 6.65
CA HIS A 123 0.57 -5.80 5.42
C HIS A 123 1.01 -7.26 5.14
N GLN A 124 1.65 -7.91 6.13
CA GLN A 124 2.12 -9.29 6.07
C GLN A 124 2.95 -9.59 4.81
N ASP A 125 3.72 -8.61 4.35
CA ASP A 125 4.59 -8.72 3.18
C ASP A 125 5.98 -9.19 3.61
N ALA A 126 6.15 -10.52 3.64
CA ALA A 126 7.39 -11.16 4.09
C ALA A 126 8.59 -10.81 3.20
N ASP A 127 8.38 -10.58 1.91
CA ASP A 127 9.43 -10.25 0.95
C ASP A 127 9.93 -8.80 1.16
N MET A 128 9.00 -7.86 1.37
CA MET A 128 9.34 -6.50 1.77
C MET A 128 10.02 -6.47 3.14
N LYS A 129 9.47 -7.17 4.14
CA LYS A 129 10.03 -7.23 5.50
C LYS A 129 11.47 -7.73 5.47
N ARG A 130 11.73 -8.82 4.72
CA ARG A 130 13.08 -9.36 4.55
C ARG A 130 14.02 -8.37 3.85
N THR A 131 13.56 -7.73 2.77
CA THR A 131 14.37 -6.75 2.03
C THR A 131 14.83 -5.60 2.94
N VAL A 132 13.93 -5.09 3.79
CA VAL A 132 14.25 -4.02 4.74
C VAL A 132 15.20 -4.50 5.82
N GLN A 133 14.98 -5.70 6.38
CA GLN A 133 15.88 -6.28 7.38
C GLN A 133 17.30 -6.50 6.83
N ASP A 134 17.42 -6.98 5.58
CA ASP A 134 18.71 -7.15 4.92
C ASP A 134 19.39 -5.79 4.69
N PHE A 135 18.64 -4.75 4.33
CA PHE A 135 19.16 -3.38 4.22
C PHE A 135 19.65 -2.83 5.57
N MET A 136 18.85 -2.99 6.64
CA MET A 136 19.21 -2.55 7.99
C MET A 136 20.45 -3.28 8.53
N ALA A 137 20.66 -4.55 8.17
CA ALA A 137 21.87 -5.27 8.54
C ALA A 137 23.16 -4.66 7.96
N VAL A 138 23.05 -3.98 6.80
CA VAL A 138 24.17 -3.27 6.13
C VAL A 138 24.40 -1.88 6.72
N LEU A 139 23.37 -1.23 7.26
CA LEU A 139 23.48 0.07 7.96
C LEU A 139 24.19 -0.02 9.32
N GLU A 140 24.67 -1.20 9.70
CA GLU A 140 25.31 -1.48 10.98
C GLU A 140 24.47 -1.02 12.17
N ASP A 141 25.06 -0.28 13.12
CA ASP A 141 24.43 0.07 14.38
C ASP A 141 23.80 1.49 14.34
N GLU A 142 23.92 2.22 13.23
CA GLU A 142 23.45 3.63 13.12
C GLU A 142 21.94 3.74 13.33
N PHE A 143 21.16 2.81 12.77
CA PHE A 143 19.71 2.83 12.90
C PHE A 143 19.24 2.57 14.34
N LEU A 144 20.03 1.85 15.16
CA LEU A 144 19.65 1.49 16.54
C LEU A 144 19.54 2.71 17.45
N PHE A 145 20.21 3.80 17.09
CA PHE A 145 20.19 5.05 17.83
C PHE A 145 19.23 6.09 17.24
N SER A 146 18.50 5.74 16.16
CA SER A 146 17.52 6.64 15.55
C SER A 146 16.25 6.74 16.40
N ASP A 147 15.64 7.93 16.42
CA ASP A 147 14.35 8.15 17.08
C ASP A 147 13.27 7.22 16.53
N ASP A 148 13.28 6.96 15.22
CA ASP A 148 12.36 6.04 14.54
C ASP A 148 12.46 4.61 15.09
N TRP A 149 13.69 4.13 15.36
CA TRP A 149 13.88 2.80 15.93
C TRP A 149 13.43 2.73 17.39
N ILE A 150 13.76 3.75 18.19
CA ILE A 150 13.33 3.86 19.58
C ILE A 150 11.79 3.87 19.67
N GLU A 151 11.14 4.58 18.75
CA GLU A 151 9.69 4.61 18.65
C GLU A 151 9.11 3.24 18.26
N LEU A 152 9.71 2.57 17.27
CA LEU A 152 9.32 1.23 16.85
C LEU A 152 9.46 0.20 17.98
N GLU A 153 10.56 0.24 18.75
CA GLU A 153 10.76 -0.61 19.93
C GLU A 153 9.66 -0.43 20.97
N LYS A 154 9.23 0.81 21.19
CA LYS A 154 8.18 1.15 22.15
C LYS A 154 6.80 0.72 21.65
N ASN A 155 6.49 0.96 20.39
CA ASN A 155 5.15 0.77 19.83
C ASN A 155 4.92 -0.68 19.35
N ILE A 156 5.96 -1.35 18.85
CA ILE A 156 5.91 -2.68 18.25
C ILE A 156 7.10 -3.55 18.71
N PRO A 157 7.24 -3.84 20.01
CA PRO A 157 8.41 -4.51 20.58
C PRO A 157 8.68 -5.90 19.98
N LYS A 158 7.63 -6.59 19.55
CA LYS A 158 7.75 -7.89 18.87
C LYS A 158 8.49 -7.75 17.53
N LEU A 159 8.13 -6.75 16.72
CA LEU A 159 8.75 -6.50 15.42
C LEU A 159 10.22 -6.08 15.58
N ALA A 160 10.52 -5.23 16.55
CA ALA A 160 11.89 -4.86 16.89
C ALA A 160 12.73 -6.09 17.25
N THR A 161 12.23 -6.91 18.18
CA THR A 161 12.93 -8.12 18.64
C THR A 161 13.16 -9.12 17.50
N GLU A 162 12.15 -9.34 16.65
CA GLU A 162 12.27 -10.20 15.47
C GLU A 162 13.33 -9.68 14.49
N THR A 163 13.36 -8.36 14.29
CA THR A 163 14.29 -7.70 13.37
C THR A 163 15.73 -7.78 13.87
N LEU A 164 15.98 -7.48 15.15
CA LEU A 164 17.29 -7.66 15.76
C LEU A 164 17.78 -9.11 15.67
N ARG A 165 16.89 -10.09 15.92
CA ARG A 165 17.23 -11.52 15.76
C ARG A 165 17.60 -11.85 14.32
N SER A 166 16.85 -11.35 13.34
CA SER A 166 17.10 -11.54 11.91
C SER A 166 18.49 -10.99 11.52
N ILE A 167 18.79 -9.75 11.94
CA ILE A 167 20.07 -9.08 11.69
C ILE A 167 21.24 -9.85 12.33
N LEU A 168 21.11 -10.26 13.60
CA LEU A 168 22.15 -11.02 14.30
C LEU A 168 22.42 -12.40 13.66
N LEU A 169 21.38 -13.08 13.16
CA LEU A 169 21.53 -14.34 12.45
C LEU A 169 22.19 -14.17 11.08
N ASN A 170 21.90 -13.07 10.39
CA ASN A 170 22.54 -12.73 9.11
C ASN A 170 24.03 -12.41 9.29
N LYS A 171 24.41 -11.63 10.33
CA LYS A 171 25.82 -11.33 10.64
C LYS A 171 26.65 -12.58 10.97
N ARG A 172 26.04 -13.70 11.39
CA ARG A 172 26.74 -14.98 11.68
C ARG A 172 26.97 -15.86 10.46
N ARG A 173 26.35 -15.55 9.32
CA ARG A 173 26.43 -16.35 8.08
C ARG A 173 27.46 -15.81 7.09
N VAL A 174 28.03 -14.65 7.36
CA VAL A 174 29.14 -14.01 6.63
C VAL A 174 30.42 -14.24 7.41
#